data_AF-A0A160IS05-F1
#
_entry.id   AF-A0A160IS05-F1
#
_cell.length_a   1.000
_cell.length_b   1.000
_cell.length_c   1.000
_cell.angle_alpha   90.00
_cell.angle_beta   90.00
_cell.angle_gamma   90.00
#
_symmetry.space_group_name_H-M   'P 1'
#
loop_
_entity.id
_entity.type
_entity.pdbx_description
1 polymer ?
#
loop_
_entity_poly.entity_id
_entity_poly.type
_entity_poly.pdbx_seq_one_letter_code
_entity_poly.pdbx_strand_id
1 'polypeptide(L)'
;MAEKKRFILPMTVFFLLFYFSLPILTAYTDVLNRPLIGDITWAWIFAFAQFIMTWALCMIYTKRAKRFDELAEKVIADMDKEASS
;
A
#
# COMPACT_ATOMS: atom_id res chain seq x y z
N MET A 1 5.40 -17.09 10.21
CA MET A 1 4.06 -16.57 9.85
C MET A 1 3.73 -15.17 10.41
N ALA A 2 4.38 -14.67 11.48
CA ALA A 2 4.05 -13.38 12.10
C ALA A 2 4.81 -12.15 11.53
N GLU A 3 6.05 -12.32 11.04
CA GLU A 3 6.88 -11.16 10.64
C GLU A 3 6.37 -10.41 9.40
N LYS A 4 5.65 -11.08 8.49
CA LYS A 4 5.17 -10.45 7.24
C LYS A 4 3.91 -9.58 7.43
N LYS A 5 3.11 -9.81 8.48
CA LYS A 5 1.91 -9.00 8.78
C LYS A 5 2.27 -7.63 9.37
N ARG A 6 3.41 -7.53 10.06
CA ARG A 6 3.92 -6.31 10.69
C ARG A 6 4.36 -5.24 9.67
N PHE A 7 4.52 -5.61 8.40
CA PHE A 7 4.84 -4.68 7.30
C PHE A 7 3.62 -4.17 6.53
N ILE A 8 2.53 -4.94 6.46
CA ILE A 8 1.34 -4.52 5.71
C ILE A 8 0.56 -3.46 6.50
N LEU A 9 0.48 -3.64 7.82
CA LEU A 9 -0.21 -2.71 8.72
C LEU A 9 0.33 -1.27 8.61
N PRO A 10 1.64 -1.00 8.71
CA PRO A 10 2.16 0.36 8.56
C PRO A 10 1.91 0.94 7.16
N MET A 11 1.83 0.11 6.10
CA MET A 11 1.54 0.62 4.77
C MET A 11 0.09 1.03 4.58
N THR A 12 -0.87 0.32 5.18
CA THR A 12 -2.28 0.74 5.17
C THR A 12 -2.46 2.04 5.97
N VAL A 13 -1.78 2.16 7.11
CA VAL A 13 -1.78 3.40 7.92
C VAL A 13 -1.12 4.55 7.14
N PHE A 14 0.00 4.28 6.47
CA PHE A 14 0.66 5.26 5.62
C PHE A 14 -0.23 5.70 4.46
N PHE A 15 -0.92 4.78 3.79
CA PHE A 15 -1.87 5.11 2.73
C PHE A 15 -2.97 6.06 3.25
N LEU A 16 -3.55 5.77 4.40
CA LEU A 16 -4.56 6.63 5.02
C LEU A 16 -3.98 8.01 5.33
N LEU A 17 -2.83 8.07 6.00
CA LEU A 17 -2.16 9.33 6.30
C LEU A 17 -1.80 10.10 5.03
N PHE A 18 -1.32 9.43 3.99
CA PHE A 18 -0.94 10.05 2.72
C PHE A 18 -2.17 10.55 1.95
N TYR A 19 -3.25 9.77 1.93
CA TYR A 19 -4.53 10.16 1.35
C TYR A 19 -5.09 11.42 2.04
N PHE A 20 -5.05 11.49 3.36
CA PHE A 20 -5.48 12.67 4.12
C PHE A 20 -4.45 13.81 4.10
N SER A 21 -3.17 13.51 3.88
CA SER A 21 -2.14 14.54 3.82
C SER A 21 -2.35 15.50 2.65
N LEU A 22 -2.89 15.03 1.52
CA LEU A 22 -3.16 15.89 0.36
C LEU A 22 -4.20 17.00 0.67
N PRO A 23 -5.42 16.70 1.15
CA PRO A 23 -6.38 17.73 1.54
C PRO A 23 -5.92 18.54 2.75
N ILE A 24 -5.24 17.94 3.73
CA ILE A 24 -4.68 18.68 4.87
C ILE A 24 -3.65 19.70 4.40
N LEU A 25 -2.71 19.28 3.57
CA LEU A 25 -1.64 20.15 3.09
C LEU A 25 -2.19 21.21 2.15
N THR A 26 -3.15 20.87 1.29
CA THR A 26 -3.80 21.85 0.39
C THR A 26 -4.66 22.86 1.17
N ALA A 27 -5.33 22.44 2.24
CA ALA A 27 -6.20 23.33 3.02
C ALA A 27 -5.45 24.19 4.04
N TYR A 28 -4.36 23.67 4.64
CA TYR A 28 -3.60 24.38 5.67
C TYR A 28 -2.34 25.09 5.13
N THR A 29 -1.87 24.75 3.93
CA THR A 29 -0.59 25.25 3.42
C THR A 29 -0.60 25.48 1.91
N ASP A 30 -0.19 26.68 1.46
CA ASP A 30 0.16 26.95 0.04
C ASP A 30 1.41 26.20 -0.46
N VAL A 31 1.88 25.21 0.29
CA VAL A 31 3.09 24.42 0.03
C VAL A 31 3.09 23.84 -1.38
N LEU A 32 1.96 23.36 -1.89
CA LEU A 32 1.86 22.83 -3.27
C LEU A 32 2.17 23.88 -4.36
N ASN A 33 1.89 25.15 -4.06
CA ASN A 33 2.18 26.28 -4.95
C ASN A 33 3.54 26.93 -4.64
N ARG A 34 4.15 26.62 -3.50
CA ARG A 34 5.49 27.15 -3.20
C ARG A 34 6.54 26.44 -4.05
N PRO A 35 7.31 27.19 -4.85
CA PRO A 35 8.46 26.64 -5.54
C PRO A 35 9.53 26.22 -4.52
N LEU A 36 10.08 25.02 -4.69
CA LEU A 36 11.14 24.46 -3.85
C LEU A 36 12.51 24.89 -4.36
N ILE A 37 12.76 24.65 -5.65
CA ILE A 37 13.97 25.01 -6.40
C ILE A 37 13.53 25.32 -7.83
N GLY A 38 13.65 26.58 -8.27
CA GLY A 38 13.16 27.02 -9.58
C GLY A 38 11.64 26.86 -9.71
N ASP A 39 11.16 26.34 -10.85
CA ASP A 39 9.72 26.08 -11.11
C ASP A 39 9.21 24.76 -10.50
N ILE A 40 10.09 23.98 -9.83
CA ILE A 40 9.70 22.71 -9.21
C ILE A 40 9.02 23.00 -7.88
N THR A 41 7.69 22.85 -7.84
CA THR A 41 6.90 22.99 -6.61
C THR A 41 6.85 21.71 -5.80
N TRP A 42 6.36 21.79 -4.56
CA TRP A 42 6.10 20.60 -3.75
C TRP A 42 5.14 19.59 -4.39
N ALA A 43 4.35 20.00 -5.40
CA ALA A 43 3.53 19.09 -6.19
C ALA A 43 4.36 17.97 -6.82
N TRP A 44 5.59 18.26 -7.27
CA TRP A 44 6.49 17.26 -7.85
C TRP A 44 6.94 16.21 -6.84
N ILE A 45 7.22 16.61 -5.60
CA ILE A 45 7.55 15.68 -4.51
C ILE A 45 6.35 14.77 -4.23
N PHE A 46 5.14 15.33 -4.18
CA PHE A 46 3.91 14.56 -4.03
C PHE A 46 3.68 13.59 -5.18
N ALA A 47 3.93 14.02 -6.41
CA ALA A 47 3.84 13.17 -7.60
C ALA A 47 4.84 12.01 -7.50
N PHE A 48 6.09 12.26 -7.10
CA PHE A 48 7.08 11.20 -6.91
C PHE A 48 6.71 10.24 -5.78
N ALA A 49 6.17 10.77 -4.68
CA ALA A 49 5.67 9.95 -3.57
C ALA A 49 4.49 9.07 -4.01
N GLN A 50 3.59 9.55 -4.87
CA GLN A 50 2.52 8.75 -5.49
C GLN A 50 3.06 7.56 -6.30
N PHE A 51 4.14 7.75 -7.07
CA PHE A 51 4.81 6.65 -7.78
C PHE A 51 5.34 5.57 -6.83
N ILE A 52 6.08 5.98 -5.80
CA ILE A 52 6.60 5.05 -4.79
C ILE A 52 5.45 4.32 -4.09
N MET A 53 4.39 5.04 -3.72
CA MET A 53 3.20 4.49 -3.07
C MET A 53 2.55 3.40 -3.94
N THR A 54 2.40 3.66 -5.24
CA THR A 54 1.83 2.71 -6.20
C THR A 54 2.67 1.44 -6.32
N TRP A 55 4.00 1.55 -6.47
CA TRP A 55 4.88 0.37 -6.50
C TRP A 55 4.80 -0.43 -5.21
N ALA A 56 4.75 0.26 -4.08
CA ALA A 56 4.64 -0.37 -2.78
C ALA A 56 3.30 -1.14 -2.66
N LEU A 57 2.20 -0.55 -3.12
CA LEU A 57 0.88 -1.19 -3.17
C LEU A 57 0.90 -2.45 -4.06
N CYS A 58 1.55 -2.37 -5.22
CA CYS A 58 1.71 -3.50 -6.14
C CYS A 58 2.52 -4.66 -5.51
N MET A 59 3.64 -4.34 -4.83
CA MET A 59 4.43 -5.32 -4.07
C MET A 59 3.67 -5.93 -2.89
N ILE A 60 2.81 -5.17 -2.21
CA ILE A 60 1.96 -5.72 -1.14
C ILE A 60 0.91 -6.66 -1.73
N TYR A 61 0.20 -6.20 -2.77
CA TYR A 61 -0.93 -6.90 -3.34
C TYR A 61 -0.50 -8.30 -3.81
N THR A 62 0.59 -8.37 -4.56
CA THR A 62 1.20 -9.66 -4.99
C THR A 62 1.54 -10.56 -3.80
N LYS A 63 2.08 -10.00 -2.72
CA LYS A 63 2.40 -10.75 -1.49
C LYS A 63 1.16 -11.20 -0.72
N ARG A 64 0.04 -10.46 -0.80
CA ARG A 64 -1.25 -10.80 -0.17
C ARG A 64 -2.01 -11.86 -0.96
N ALA A 65 -1.98 -11.79 -2.29
CA ALA A 65 -2.58 -12.79 -3.18
C ALA A 65 -2.01 -14.18 -2.88
N LYS A 66 -0.68 -14.30 -2.77
CA LYS A 66 -0.01 -15.54 -2.36
C LYS A 66 -0.50 -16.12 -1.02
N ARG A 67 -0.96 -15.28 -0.10
CA ARG A 67 -1.52 -15.71 1.20
C ARG A 67 -2.96 -16.21 1.08
N PHE A 68 -3.74 -15.67 0.14
CA PHE A 68 -5.07 -16.21 -0.16
C PHE A 68 -4.95 -17.55 -0.87
N ASP A 69 -4.00 -17.67 -1.80
CA ASP A 69 -3.71 -18.94 -2.46
C ASP A 69 -3.29 -20.02 -1.45
N GLU A 70 -2.37 -19.73 -0.51
CA GLU A 70 -1.98 -20.68 0.55
C GLU A 70 -3.15 -21.13 1.45
N LEU A 71 -4.15 -20.26 1.67
CA LEU A 71 -5.33 -20.59 2.45
C LEU A 71 -6.33 -21.42 1.64
N ALA A 72 -6.51 -21.10 0.36
CA ALA A 72 -7.37 -21.85 -0.55
C ALA A 72 -6.82 -23.26 -0.79
N GLU A 73 -5.51 -23.40 -0.98
CA GLU A 73 -4.84 -24.68 -1.20
C GLU A 73 -4.99 -25.62 -0.01
N LYS A 74 -4.95 -25.10 1.23
CA LYS A 74 -5.23 -25.90 2.43
C LYS A 74 -6.67 -26.40 2.50
N VAL A 75 -7.63 -25.53 2.16
CA VAL A 75 -9.05 -25.93 2.17
C VAL A 75 -9.31 -27.00 1.10
N ILE A 76 -8.73 -26.86 -0.09
CA ILE A 76 -8.84 -27.85 -1.16
C ILE A 76 -8.20 -29.19 -0.73
N ALA A 77 -7.01 -29.16 -0.13
CA ALA A 77 -6.32 -30.37 0.32
C ALA A 77 -7.08 -31.12 1.43
N ASP A 78 -7.76 -30.40 2.32
CA ASP A 78 -8.61 -31.02 3.33
C ASP A 78 -9.88 -31.64 2.69
N MET A 79 -10.47 -30.99 1.69
CA MET A 79 -11.62 -31.53 0.94
C MET A 79 -11.28 -32.80 0.13
N ASP A 80 -10.11 -32.86 -0.52
CA ASP A 80 -9.67 -34.06 -1.26
C ASP A 80 -9.41 -35.26 -0.34
N LYS A 81 -8.96 -35.01 0.90
CA LYS A 81 -8.75 -36.05 1.92
C LYS A 81 -10.06 -36.64 2.43
N GLU A 82 -11.11 -35.82 2.57
CA GLU A 82 -12.44 -36.28 2.99
C GLU A 82 -13.18 -37.03 1.89
N ALA A 83 -12.96 -36.67 0.62
CA ALA A 83 -13.57 -37.34 -0.53
C ALA A 83 -12.91 -38.69 -0.88
N SER A 84 -11.71 -38.96 -0.37
CA SER A 84 -10.95 -40.21 -0.60
C SER A 84 -10.97 -41.19 0.58
N SER A 85 -11.68 -40.84 1.66
CA SER A 85 -11.95 -41.70 2.83
C SER A 85 -13.39 -42.20 2.86
#